data_AF-A0A962Y8P9-F1
#
_entry.id   AF-A0A962Y8P9-F1
#
_cell.length_a   1.000
_cell.length_b   1.000
_cell.length_c   1.000
_cell.angle_alpha   90.00
_cell.angle_beta   90.00
_cell.angle_gamma   90.00
#
_symmetry.space_group_name_H-M   'P 1'
#
loop_
_entity.id
_entity.type
_entity.pdbx_description
1 polymer ?
#
loop_
_entity_poly.entity_id
_entity_poly.type
_entity_poly.pdbx_seq_one_letter_code
_entity_poly.pdbx_strand_id
1 'polypeptide(L)' 'RGLAGPKGLPQDVVDTLLPAFEKVWQSAEFQDFMKERGFGLVWKPADEFATWMADSDASLGMVMKKVGLAQ' A
#
# COMPACT_ATOMS: atom_id res chain seq x y z
N ARG A 1 -0.17 2.46 4.24
CA ARG A 1 -1.33 2.75 3.34
C ARG A 1 -0.89 2.45 1.93
N GLY A 2 -1.75 1.87 1.10
CA GLY A 2 -1.43 1.59 -0.29
C GLY A 2 -2.68 1.42 -1.12
N LEU A 3 -2.51 1.39 -2.42
CA LEU A 3 -3.56 1.17 -3.40
C LEU A 3 -3.55 -0.31 -3.79
N ALA A 4 -4.70 -0.98 -3.71
CA ALA A 4 -4.86 -2.35 -4.15
C ALA A 4 -6.04 -2.43 -5.13
N GLY A 5 -5.83 -3.16 -6.24
CA GLY A 5 -6.86 -3.46 -7.21
C GLY A 5 -7.43 -4.87 -7.04
N PRO A 6 -8.61 -5.17 -7.60
CA PRO A 6 -9.16 -6.53 -7.64
C PRO A 6 -8.24 -7.49 -8.40
N LYS A 7 -8.29 -8.77 -8.02
CA LYS A 7 -7.54 -9.85 -8.67
C LYS A 7 -7.95 -9.96 -10.14
N GLY A 8 -6.96 -9.99 -11.04
CA GLY A 8 -7.19 -10.07 -12.48
C GLY A 8 -7.49 -8.73 -13.14
N LEU A 9 -7.10 -7.61 -12.53
CA LEU A 9 -7.15 -6.31 -13.18
C LEU A 9 -6.42 -6.38 -14.53
N PRO A 10 -7.02 -5.87 -15.62
CA PRO A 10 -6.34 -5.77 -16.91
C PRO A 10 -5.04 -4.95 -16.79
N GLN A 11 -3.98 -5.40 -17.47
CA GLN A 11 -2.65 -4.79 -17.36
C GLN A 11 -2.64 -3.33 -17.84
N ASP A 12 -3.42 -2.99 -18.86
CA ASP A 12 -3.61 -1.62 -19.36
C ASP A 12 -4.16 -0.65 -18.30
N VAL A 13 -5.04 -1.15 -17.43
CA VAL A 13 -5.56 -0.40 -16.29
C VAL A 13 -4.48 -0.20 -15.23
N VAL A 14 -3.70 -1.24 -14.94
CA VAL A 14 -2.56 -1.17 -14.00
C VAL A 14 -1.53 -0.15 -14.49
N ASP A 15 -1.18 -0.21 -15.77
CA ASP A 15 -0.20 0.64 -16.43
C ASP A 15 -0.66 2.11 -16.51
N THR A 16 -1.97 2.36 -16.46
CA THR A 16 -2.53 3.72 -16.39
C THR A 16 -2.56 4.24 -14.96
N LEU A 17 -3.00 3.42 -13.99
CA LEU A 17 -3.21 3.85 -12.62
C LEU A 17 -1.91 4.01 -11.83
N LEU A 18 -0.92 3.14 -12.04
CA LEU A 18 0.39 3.22 -11.36
C LEU A 18 1.09 4.58 -11.55
N PRO A 19 1.35 5.04 -12.79
CA PRO A 19 2.05 6.32 -12.99
C PRO A 19 1.19 7.52 -12.58
N ALA A 20 -0.13 7.45 -12.73
CA ALA A 20 -1.03 8.49 -12.26
C ALA A 20 -0.96 8.62 -10.73
N PHE A 21 -0.97 7.49 -10.02
CA PHE A 21 -0.86 7.45 -8.57
C PHE A 21 0.52 7.89 -8.10
N GLU A 22 1.60 7.47 -8.77
CA GLU A 22 2.96 7.94 -8.48
C GLU A 22 3.06 9.46 -8.63
N LYS A 23 2.53 10.03 -9.70
CA LYS A 23 2.52 11.48 -9.93
C LYS A 23 1.78 12.23 -8.81
N VAL A 24 0.63 11.72 -8.37
CA VAL A 24 -0.10 12.28 -7.23
C VAL A 24 0.72 12.15 -5.95
N TRP A 25 1.33 10.98 -5.71
CA TRP A 25 2.17 10.76 -4.53
C TRP A 25 3.36 11.72 -4.51
N GLN A 26 4.00 11.98 -5.65
CA GLN A 26 5.13 12.91 -5.78
C GLN A 26 4.72 14.39 -5.72
N SER A 27 3.43 14.70 -5.84
CA SER A 27 2.96 16.09 -5.79
C SER A 27 3.18 16.72 -4.41
N ALA A 28 3.63 17.98 -4.41
CA ALA A 28 3.85 18.72 -3.17
C ALA A 28 2.57 18.83 -2.34
N GLU A 29 1.43 19.07 -2.99
CA GLU A 29 0.12 19.15 -2.31
C GLU A 29 -0.22 17.87 -1.54
N PHE A 30 -0.02 16.70 -2.13
CA PHE A 30 -0.25 15.43 -1.44
C PHE A 30 0.77 15.19 -0.32
N GLN A 31 2.05 15.47 -0.57
CA GLN A 31 3.11 15.31 0.42
C GLN A 31 2.88 16.21 1.64
N ASP A 32 2.54 17.48 1.42
CA ASP A 32 2.31 18.46 2.46
C ASP A 32 1.04 18.14 3.24
N PHE A 33 -0.06 17.79 2.56
CA PHE A 33 -1.30 17.35 3.21
C PHE A 33 -1.09 16.13 4.12
N MET A 34 -0.27 15.17 3.69
CA MET A 34 0.01 13.96 4.47
C MET A 34 0.96 14.26 5.64
N LYS A 35 1.94 15.14 5.45
CA LYS A 35 2.84 15.60 6.53
C LYS A 35 2.09 16.41 7.59
N GLU A 36 1.22 17.32 7.20
CA GLU A 36 0.39 18.11 8.11
C GLU A 36 -0.48 17.24 9.01
N ARG A 37 -0.96 16.10 8.48
CA ARG A 37 -1.72 15.10 9.24
C ARG A 37 -0.84 14.15 10.06
N GLY A 38 0.48 14.36 10.08
CA GLY A 38 1.44 13.53 10.81
C GLY A 38 1.59 12.11 10.24
N PHE A 39 1.25 11.90 8.98
CA PHE A 39 1.29 10.58 8.37
C PHE A 39 2.65 10.28 7.75
N GLY A 40 3.17 9.09 8.06
CA GLY A 40 4.36 8.55 7.39
C GLY A 40 4.08 8.27 5.92
N LEU A 41 4.90 8.87 5.06
CA LEU A 41 4.85 8.69 3.61
C LEU A 41 5.92 7.68 3.21
N VAL A 42 5.48 6.51 2.75
CA VAL A 42 6.36 5.47 2.21
C VAL A 42 5.82 5.09 0.84
N TRP A 43 6.66 5.25 -0.18
CA TRP A 43 6.39 4.71 -1.51
C TRP A 43 7.02 3.32 -1.62
N LYS A 44 6.29 2.38 -2.22
CA LYS A 44 6.79 1.06 -2.61
C LYS A 44 6.29 0.76 -4.01
N PRO A 45 7.16 0.29 -4.92
CA PRO A 45 6.74 -0.28 -6.20
C PRO A 45 5.71 -1.39 -6.03
N ALA A 46 4.91 -1.66 -7.06
CA ALA A 46 3.81 -2.63 -7.00
C ALA A 46 4.26 -4.02 -6.50
N ASP A 47 5.37 -4.55 -7.01
CA ASP A 47 5.90 -5.86 -6.63
C ASP A 47 6.34 -5.88 -5.17
N GLU A 48 7.09 -4.86 -4.74
CA GLU A 48 7.52 -4.72 -3.34
C GLU A 48 6.34 -4.53 -2.39
N PHE A 49 5.29 -3.82 -2.84
CA PHE A 49 4.08 -3.63 -2.05
C PHE A 49 3.32 -4.95 -1.90
N ALA A 50 3.25 -5.78 -2.94
CA ALA A 50 2.65 -7.10 -2.88
C ALA A 50 3.39 -8.02 -1.89
N THR A 51 4.73 -8.06 -1.96
CA THR A 51 5.56 -8.81 -0.99
C THR A 51 5.36 -8.28 0.43
N TRP A 52 5.44 -6.97 0.62
CA TRP A 52 5.25 -6.36 1.94
C TRP A 52 3.87 -6.63 2.53
N MET A 53 2.82 -6.65 1.71
CA MET A 53 1.48 -7.01 2.16
C MET A 53 1.41 -8.48 2.60
N ALA A 54 2.00 -9.40 1.84
CA ALA A 54 2.02 -10.82 2.21
C ALA A 54 2.80 -11.05 3.53
N ASP A 55 3.95 -10.40 3.68
CA ASP A 55 4.75 -10.49 4.91
C ASP A 55 4.05 -9.86 6.11
N SER A 56 3.37 -8.74 5.89
CA SER A 56 2.59 -8.06 6.92
C SER A 56 1.38 -8.89 7.35
N ASP A 57 0.67 -9.50 6.41
CA ASP A 57 -0.44 -10.41 6.68
C ASP A 57 0.02 -11.64 7.50
N ALA A 58 1.11 -12.29 7.08
CA ALA A 58 1.67 -13.43 7.80
C ALA A 58 2.11 -13.05 9.23
N SER A 59 2.79 -11.90 9.38
CA SER A 59 3.27 -11.42 10.67
C SER A 59 2.13 -11.01 11.61
N LEU A 60 1.15 -10.27 11.09
CA LEU A 60 -0.04 -9.88 11.86
C LEU A 60 -0.88 -11.09 12.24
N GLY A 61 -1.06 -12.06 11.33
CA GLY A 61 -1.76 -13.30 11.60
C GLY A 61 -1.07 -14.12 12.70
N MET A 62 0.26 -14.21 12.69
CA MET A 62 1.03 -14.84 13.77
C MET A 62 0.84 -14.13 15.10
N VAL A 63 0.92 -12.80 15.11
CA VAL A 63 0.74 -12.01 16.34
C VAL A 63 -0.68 -12.15 16.87
N MET A 64 -1.70 -11.99 16.02
CA MET A 64 -3.11 -12.14 16.38
C MET A 64 -3.43 -13.51 16.98
N LYS A 65 -2.88 -14.59 16.41
CA LYS A 65 -2.99 -15.94 16.99
C LYS A 65 -2.29 -16.04 18.34
N LYS A 66 -1.07 -15.51 18.46
CA LYS A 66 -0.31 -15.52 19.73
C LYS A 66 -0.98 -14.75 20.86
N VAL A 67 -1.70 -13.67 20.53
CA VAL A 67 -2.42 -12.86 21.53
C VAL A 67 -3.90 -13.23 21.66
N GLY A 68 -4.35 -14.31 21.01
CA GLY A 68 -5.69 -14.86 21.15
C GLY A 68 -6.81 -14.06 20.47
N LEU A 69 -6.48 -13.17 19.54
CA LEU A 69 -7.43 -12.32 18.80
C LEU A 69 -7.93 -12.94 17.49
N ALA A 70 -7.31 -14.02 17.03
CA ALA A 70 -7.77 -14.82 15.89
C ALA A 70 -7.54 -16.31 16.19
N GLN A 71 -8.53 -17.16 15.89
CA GLN A 71 -8.42 -18.63 15.93
C GLN A 71 -7.98 -19.14 14.56
#